data_AF-A0A2G9ZUW0-F1
#
_entry.id   AF-A0A2G9ZUW0-F1
#
_cell.length_a   1.000
_cell.length_b   1.000
_cell.length_c   1.000
_cell.angle_alpha   90.00
_cell.angle_beta   90.00
_cell.angle_gamma   90.00
#
_symmetry.space_group_name_H-M   'P 1'
#
loop_
_entity.id
_entity.type
_entity.pdbx_description
1 polymer ?
#
loop_
_entity_poly.entity_id
_entity_poly.type
_entity_poly.pdbx_seq_one_letter_code
_entity_poly.pdbx_strand_id
1 'polypeptide(L)'
;MDDYQREHADAYRMVQDHWVSLEVSARSDLKATLSDYLVFRKDVDGFLETHFKGLCTSACYQSRLSACCTREGIIVFFADVAINCMMSEKARIESLIDLLHQPNSGFKCIYLTKNGCAWRMKPIVCQMFLSTDVS
;
A
#
# COMPACT_ATOMS: atom_id res chain seq x y z
N MET A 1 -13.03 -11.27 9.39
CA MET A 1 -11.67 -11.13 8.84
C MET A 1 -11.17 -12.51 8.52
N ASP A 2 -10.71 -12.71 7.30
CA ASP A 2 -9.91 -13.89 6.96
C ASP A 2 -8.50 -13.80 7.57
N ASP A 3 -7.68 -14.82 7.33
CA ASP A 3 -6.33 -14.94 7.88
C ASP A 3 -5.40 -13.86 7.32
N TYR A 4 -5.51 -13.59 6.02
CA TYR A 4 -4.76 -12.54 5.32
C TYR A 4 -5.03 -11.14 5.92
N GLN A 5 -6.30 -10.81 6.16
CA GLN A 5 -6.69 -9.55 6.80
C GLN A 5 -6.11 -9.40 8.20
N ARG A 6 -6.09 -10.48 8.99
CA ARG A 6 -5.51 -10.47 10.35
C ARG A 6 -4.00 -10.27 10.29
N GLU A 7 -3.29 -11.04 9.48
CA GLU A 7 -1.84 -10.92 9.33
C GLU A 7 -1.42 -9.51 8.95
N HIS A 8 -2.14 -8.88 8.02
CA HIS A 8 -1.88 -7.51 7.63
C HIS A 8 -2.17 -6.51 8.76
N ALA A 9 -3.29 -6.66 9.47
CA ALA A 9 -3.63 -5.78 10.57
C ALA A 9 -2.61 -5.87 11.71
N ASP A 10 -2.14 -7.07 12.02
CA ASP A 10 -1.13 -7.33 13.04
C ASP A 10 0.23 -6.77 12.64
N ALA A 11 0.63 -6.91 11.37
CA ALA A 11 1.84 -6.28 10.86
C ALA A 11 1.78 -4.75 10.99
N TYR A 12 0.65 -4.12 10.63
CA TYR A 12 0.48 -2.68 10.78
C TYR A 12 0.56 -2.23 12.24
N ARG A 13 -0.12 -2.93 13.16
CA ARG A 13 -0.07 -2.64 14.60
C ARG A 13 1.35 -2.75 15.14
N MET A 14 2.01 -3.87 14.91
CA MET A 14 3.37 -4.13 15.39
C MET A 14 4.34 -3.04 14.91
N VAL A 15 4.33 -2.72 13.61
CA VAL A 15 5.19 -1.67 13.05
C VAL A 15 4.83 -0.31 13.65
N GLN A 16 3.55 0.01 13.76
CA GLN A 16 3.11 1.31 14.26
C GLN A 16 3.50 1.51 15.73
N ASP A 17 3.29 0.52 16.59
CA ASP A 17 3.63 0.57 18.02
C ASP A 17 5.14 0.75 18.23
N HIS A 18 5.95 0.03 17.44
CA HIS A 18 7.40 0.23 17.44
C HIS A 18 7.77 1.61 16.89
N TRP A 19 7.20 2.04 15.77
CA TRP A 19 7.51 3.34 15.17
C TRP A 19 7.19 4.50 16.11
N VAL A 20 6.06 4.47 16.81
CA VAL A 20 5.65 5.53 17.74
C VAL A 20 6.39 5.50 19.09
N SER A 21 7.07 4.41 19.43
CA SER A 21 7.91 4.33 20.62
C SER A 21 9.36 4.77 20.37
N LEU A 22 9.81 4.80 19.11
CA LEU A 22 11.15 5.30 18.76
C LEU A 22 11.32 6.79 19.07
N GLU A 23 12.52 7.17 19.47
CA GLU A 23 12.92 8.58 19.58
C GLU A 23 12.84 9.30 18.23
N VAL A 24 12.63 10.62 18.28
CA VAL A 24 12.52 11.45 17.06
C VAL A 24 13.82 11.41 16.23
N SER A 25 14.98 11.34 16.88
CA SER A 25 16.29 11.15 16.24
C SER A 25 16.34 9.84 15.46
N ALA A 26 16.05 8.72 16.11
CA ALA A 26 16.02 7.39 15.48
C ALA A 26 15.05 7.30 14.29
N ARG A 27 13.88 7.94 14.41
CA ARG A 27 12.92 8.05 13.29
C ARG A 27 13.49 8.84 12.11
N SER A 28 14.22 9.91 12.40
CA SER A 28 14.85 10.75 11.38
C SER A 28 15.98 10.00 10.68
N ASP A 29 16.80 9.27 11.43
CA ASP A 29 17.89 8.46 10.89
C ASP A 29 17.36 7.34 9.98
N LEU A 30 16.32 6.61 10.43
CA LEU A 30 15.66 5.59 9.60
C LEU A 30 15.04 6.17 8.32
N LYS A 31 14.51 7.40 8.36
CA LYS A 31 14.02 8.06 7.15
C LYS A 31 15.16 8.46 6.22
N ALA A 32 16.30 8.89 6.78
CA ALA A 32 17.47 9.27 5.99
C ALA A 32 18.04 8.06 5.23
N THR A 33 18.09 6.87 5.85
CA THR A 33 18.57 5.65 5.18
C THR A 33 17.65 5.19 4.04
N LEU A 34 16.38 5.61 4.05
CA LEU A 34 15.41 5.31 2.99
C LEU A 34 15.36 6.37 1.88
N SER A 35 16.11 7.47 1.99
CA SER A 35 15.98 8.63 1.10
C SER A 35 16.07 8.28 -0.40
N ASP A 36 17.11 7.55 -0.81
CA ASP A 36 17.30 7.14 -2.22
C ASP A 36 16.15 6.25 -2.72
N TYR A 37 15.68 5.32 -1.86
CA TYR A 37 14.53 4.50 -2.19
C TYR A 37 13.27 5.35 -2.37
N LEU A 38 13.01 6.32 -1.50
CA LEU A 38 11.85 7.21 -1.61
C LEU A 38 11.91 8.08 -2.88
N VAL A 39 13.10 8.52 -3.31
CA VAL A 39 13.31 9.20 -4.59
C VAL A 39 12.93 8.27 -5.74
N PHE A 40 13.47 7.05 -5.77
CA PHE A 40 13.12 6.05 -6.77
C PHE A 40 11.60 5.80 -6.82
N ARG A 41 10.94 5.61 -5.67
CA ARG A 41 9.49 5.37 -5.60
C ARG A 41 8.70 6.55 -6.17
N LYS A 42 9.15 7.79 -5.94
CA LYS A 42 8.53 9.00 -6.49
C LYS A 42 8.69 9.08 -8.01
N ASP A 43 9.87 8.78 -8.52
CA ASP A 43 10.15 8.82 -9.96
C ASP A 43 9.33 7.77 -10.71
N VAL A 44 9.23 6.55 -10.15
CA VAL A 44 8.36 5.49 -10.69
C VAL A 44 6.89 5.92 -10.66
N ASP A 45 6.39 6.48 -9.56
CA ASP A 45 5.02 6.99 -9.52
C ASP A 45 4.77 8.06 -10.58
N GLY A 46 5.73 8.98 -10.80
CA GLY A 46 5.64 10.01 -11.84
C GLY A 46 5.61 9.43 -13.25
N PHE A 47 6.46 8.44 -13.53
CA PHE A 47 6.48 7.72 -14.79
C PHE A 47 5.15 6.98 -15.05
N LEU A 48 4.64 6.26 -14.05
CA LEU A 48 3.38 5.52 -14.18
C LEU A 48 2.17 6.46 -14.32
N GLU A 49 2.16 7.58 -13.60
CA GLU A 49 1.10 8.59 -13.73
C GLU A 49 1.10 9.21 -15.14
N THR A 50 2.28 9.43 -15.73
CA THR A 50 2.41 10.03 -17.06
C THR A 50 2.02 9.06 -18.18
N HIS A 51 2.44 7.79 -18.07
CA HIS A 51 2.35 6.85 -19.19
C HIS A 51 1.28 5.77 -19.03
N PHE A 52 0.91 5.42 -17.80
CA PHE A 52 0.10 4.24 -17.50
C PHE A 52 -1.17 4.55 -16.70
N LYS A 53 -1.41 5.80 -16.29
CA LYS A 53 -2.61 6.18 -15.54
C LYS A 53 -3.90 5.69 -16.22
N GLY A 54 -4.04 5.90 -17.53
CA GLY A 54 -5.22 5.46 -18.28
C GLY A 54 -5.47 3.95 -18.18
N LEU A 55 -4.42 3.15 -18.36
CA LEU A 55 -4.46 1.69 -18.29
C LEU A 55 -4.69 1.19 -16.87
N CYS A 56 -3.99 1.74 -15.87
CA CYS A 56 -4.16 1.33 -14.48
C CYS A 56 -5.52 1.77 -13.92
N THR A 57 -6.06 2.93 -14.33
CA THR A 57 -7.41 3.37 -13.96
C THR A 57 -8.48 2.41 -14.49
N SER A 58 -8.41 2.01 -15.76
CA SER A 58 -9.38 1.05 -16.31
C SER A 58 -9.19 -0.36 -15.73
N ALA A 59 -7.96 -0.88 -15.74
CA ALA A 59 -7.66 -2.26 -15.38
C ALA A 59 -7.67 -2.53 -13.86
N CYS A 60 -7.48 -1.53 -13.00
CA CYS A 60 -7.51 -1.72 -11.55
C CYS A 60 -8.71 -1.05 -10.86
N TYR A 61 -9.02 0.20 -11.18
CA TYR A 61 -10.07 0.96 -10.47
C TYR A 61 -11.47 0.71 -11.05
N GLN A 62 -11.61 0.67 -12.37
CA GLN A 62 -12.91 0.45 -13.02
C GLN A 62 -13.28 -1.03 -13.03
N SER A 63 -12.34 -1.92 -13.38
CA SER A 63 -12.57 -3.37 -13.39
C SER A 63 -12.79 -3.95 -11.98
N ARG A 64 -12.28 -3.28 -10.94
CA ARG A 64 -12.22 -3.77 -9.54
C ARG A 64 -11.42 -5.05 -9.35
N LEU A 65 -10.73 -5.50 -10.41
CA LEU A 65 -9.96 -6.73 -10.40
C LEU A 65 -8.56 -6.51 -9.82
N SER A 66 -8.04 -5.27 -9.84
CA SER A 66 -6.65 -4.98 -9.48
C SER A 66 -5.72 -6.06 -10.02
N ALA A 67 -5.54 -6.16 -11.34
CA ALA A 67 -4.97 -7.36 -11.96
C ALA A 67 -3.49 -7.66 -11.59
N CYS A 68 -2.81 -6.78 -10.83
CA CYS A 68 -1.55 -7.09 -10.13
C CYS A 68 -1.71 -7.85 -8.80
N CYS A 69 -2.94 -8.03 -8.32
CA CYS A 69 -3.32 -8.77 -7.12
C CYS A 69 -3.68 -10.20 -7.54
N THR A 70 -2.90 -11.18 -7.06
CA THR A 70 -3.28 -12.58 -7.17
C THR A 70 -4.54 -12.86 -6.35
N ARG A 71 -5.12 -14.05 -6.51
CA ARG A 71 -6.47 -14.47 -6.03
C ARG A 71 -6.79 -14.21 -4.54
N GLU A 72 -5.81 -13.84 -3.72
CA GLU A 72 -5.94 -13.57 -2.28
C GLU A 72 -5.46 -12.17 -1.84
N GLY A 73 -5.01 -11.30 -2.74
CA GLY A 73 -4.59 -9.94 -2.39
C GLY A 73 -3.31 -9.49 -3.07
N ILE A 74 -2.85 -8.28 -2.71
CA ILE A 74 -1.52 -7.79 -3.08
C ILE A 74 -0.50 -8.61 -2.27
N ILE A 75 0.59 -9.07 -2.88
CA ILE A 75 1.76 -9.51 -2.10
C ILE A 75 2.31 -8.26 -1.41
N VAL A 76 1.87 -8.04 -0.18
CA VAL A 76 2.37 -6.96 0.67
C VAL A 76 3.53 -7.53 1.46
N PHE A 77 4.73 -7.02 1.19
CA PHE A 77 5.87 -7.38 2.00
C PHE A 77 5.84 -6.58 3.30
N PHE A 78 6.44 -7.12 4.36
CA PHE A 78 6.64 -6.40 5.62
C PHE A 78 7.28 -5.01 5.39
N ALA A 79 8.20 -4.91 4.44
CA ALA A 79 8.84 -3.65 4.07
C ALA A 79 7.84 -2.60 3.54
N ASP A 80 6.81 -3.01 2.79
CA ASP A 80 5.77 -2.09 2.31
C ASP A 80 4.99 -1.52 3.50
N VAL A 81 4.62 -2.37 4.48
CA VAL A 81 3.96 -1.94 5.73
C VAL A 81 4.84 -0.98 6.51
N ALA A 82 6.11 -1.36 6.74
CA ALA A 82 7.09 -0.56 7.48
C ALA A 82 7.22 0.85 6.88
N ILE A 83 7.46 0.93 5.56
CA ILE A 83 7.66 2.20 4.87
C ILE A 83 6.36 3.01 4.86
N ASN A 84 5.21 2.38 4.63
CA ASN A 84 3.93 3.09 4.64
C ASN A 84 3.62 3.68 6.03
N CYS A 85 3.95 2.99 7.12
CA CYS A 85 3.88 3.51 8.49
C CYS A 85 4.82 4.70 8.73
N MET A 86 6.07 4.64 8.26
CA MET A 86 7.04 5.73 8.42
C MET A 86 6.63 7.00 7.64
N MET A 87 5.96 6.81 6.50
CA MET A 87 5.59 7.87 5.55
C MET A 87 4.15 8.39 5.73
N SER A 88 3.40 7.84 6.68
CA SER A 88 2.01 8.22 6.94
C SER A 88 1.82 8.74 8.36
N GLU A 89 0.81 9.58 8.53
CA GLU A 89 0.33 9.96 9.85
C GLU A 89 -0.38 8.78 10.54
N LYS A 90 -0.37 8.77 11.88
CA LYS A 90 -0.97 7.70 12.70
C LYS A 90 -2.42 7.41 12.30
N ALA A 91 -3.25 8.46 12.18
CA ALA A 91 -4.66 8.36 11.84
C ALA A 91 -4.92 7.68 10.47
N ARG A 92 -4.02 7.86 9.50
CA ARG A 92 -4.12 7.21 8.20
C ARG A 92 -3.85 5.70 8.32
N ILE A 93 -2.88 5.30 9.13
CA ILE A 93 -2.60 3.89 9.39
C ILE A 93 -3.75 3.26 10.18
N GLU A 94 -4.29 3.95 11.18
CA GLU A 94 -5.49 3.49 11.91
C GLU A 94 -6.68 3.27 10.94
N SER A 95 -6.89 4.17 9.98
CA SER A 95 -7.90 3.99 8.93
C SER A 95 -7.64 2.78 8.02
N LEU A 96 -6.38 2.42 7.75
CA LEU A 96 -6.03 1.20 7.00
C LEU A 96 -6.30 -0.05 7.82
N ILE A 97 -6.01 -0.02 9.12
CA ILE A 97 -6.32 -1.09 10.05
C ILE A 97 -7.84 -1.27 10.13
N ASP A 98 -8.62 -0.20 10.25
CA ASP A 98 -10.09 -0.26 10.26
C ASP A 98 -10.64 -0.88 8.97
N LEU A 99 -10.07 -0.53 7.82
CA LEU A 99 -10.42 -1.14 6.53
C LEU A 99 -10.17 -2.65 6.53
N LEU A 100 -9.08 -3.10 7.14
CA LEU A 100 -8.77 -4.53 7.29
C LEU A 100 -9.73 -5.26 8.23
N HIS A 101 -10.44 -4.59 9.12
CA HIS A 101 -11.47 -5.21 9.97
C HIS A 101 -12.81 -5.37 9.26
N GLN A 102 -13.05 -4.62 8.19
CA GLN A 102 -14.29 -4.70 7.43
C GLN A 102 -14.33 -5.96 6.54
N PRO A 103 -15.50 -6.56 6.32
CA PRO A 103 -15.66 -7.55 5.26
C PRO A 103 -15.21 -6.97 3.93
N ASN A 104 -14.47 -7.73 3.13
CA ASN A 104 -14.07 -7.26 1.80
C ASN A 104 -15.34 -7.00 0.96
N SER A 105 -15.48 -5.76 0.47
CA SER A 105 -16.67 -5.25 -0.21
C SER A 105 -16.82 -5.71 -1.67
N GLY A 106 -16.14 -6.79 -2.06
CA GLY A 106 -16.19 -7.38 -3.39
C GLY A 106 -15.11 -6.87 -4.36
N PHE A 107 -14.14 -6.10 -3.88
CA PHE A 107 -12.92 -5.80 -4.65
C PHE A 107 -11.91 -6.93 -4.47
N LYS A 108 -11.13 -7.25 -5.50
CA LYS A 108 -10.02 -8.22 -5.34
C LYS A 108 -8.93 -7.71 -4.39
N CYS A 109 -8.73 -6.39 -4.32
CA CYS A 109 -7.81 -5.74 -3.38
C CYS A 109 -8.59 -5.07 -2.24
N ILE A 110 -8.35 -5.50 -1.00
CA ILE A 110 -9.02 -4.93 0.18
C ILE A 110 -8.68 -3.44 0.42
N TYR A 111 -7.53 -2.98 -0.07
CA TYR A 111 -7.10 -1.59 0.05
C TYR A 111 -7.64 -0.68 -1.05
N LEU A 112 -8.35 -1.25 -2.04
CA LEU A 112 -9.01 -0.48 -3.07
C LEU A 112 -10.41 -0.10 -2.58
N THR A 113 -10.63 1.21 -2.44
CA THR A 113 -11.91 1.78 -2.02
C THR A 113 -12.57 2.52 -3.18
N LYS A 114 -13.81 2.99 -2.98
CA LYS A 114 -14.49 3.89 -3.91
C LYS A 114 -13.71 5.19 -4.20
N ASN A 115 -12.84 5.62 -3.27
CA ASN A 115 -12.02 6.81 -3.41
C ASN A 115 -10.62 6.49 -3.97
N GLY A 116 -10.40 5.24 -4.38
CA GLY A 116 -9.13 4.73 -4.86
C GLY A 116 -8.34 3.98 -3.79
N CYS A 117 -7.02 3.83 -4.03
CA CYS A 117 -6.12 3.09 -3.15
C CYS A 117 -5.96 3.81 -1.81
N ALA A 118 -6.14 3.10 -0.71
CA ALA A 118 -6.05 3.66 0.64
C ALA A 118 -4.59 3.91 1.10
N TRP A 119 -3.60 3.26 0.46
CA TRP A 119 -2.19 3.41 0.82
C TRP A 119 -1.67 4.79 0.42
N ARG A 120 -0.82 5.39 1.28
CA ARG A 120 -0.12 6.63 0.93
C ARG A 120 0.98 6.36 -0.09
N MET A 121 1.78 5.33 0.17
CA MET A 121 2.77 4.80 -0.75
C MET A 121 2.32 3.42 -1.18
N LYS A 122 1.97 3.20 -2.44
CA LYS A 122 1.49 1.89 -2.91
C LYS A 122 2.55 0.81 -2.63
N PRO A 123 2.17 -0.46 -2.40
CA PRO A 123 3.14 -1.56 -2.36
C PRO A 123 4.01 -1.59 -3.63
N ILE A 124 5.28 -1.99 -3.53
CA ILE A 124 6.21 -1.98 -4.67
C ILE A 124 5.68 -2.79 -5.86
N VAL A 125 5.02 -3.92 -5.58
CA VAL A 125 4.46 -4.80 -6.60
C VAL A 125 3.42 -4.08 -7.48
N CYS A 126 2.66 -3.13 -6.92
CA CYS A 126 1.68 -2.34 -7.67
C CYS A 126 2.32 -1.34 -8.65
N GLN A 127 3.61 -1.05 -8.48
CA GLN A 127 4.36 -0.17 -9.39
C GLN A 127 5.25 -0.95 -10.35
N MET A 128 5.65 -2.18 -10.00
CA MET A 128 6.52 -2.99 -10.85
C MET A 128 5.76 -3.94 -11.78
N PHE A 129 4.53 -4.33 -11.42
CA PHE A 129 3.71 -5.25 -12.22
C PHE A 129 2.49 -4.50 -12.75
N LEU A 130 2.54 -4.21 -14.05
CA LEU A 130 1.45 -3.55 -14.76
C LEU A 130 0.55 -4.60 -15.40
N SER A 131 -0.75 -4.43 -15.24
CA SER A 131 -1.74 -5.27 -15.91
C SER A 131 -1.92 -4.78 -17.33
N THR A 132 -1.68 -5.66 -18.30
CA THR A 132 -1.99 -5.44 -19.72
C THR A 132 -3.38 -5.94 -20.11
N ASP A 133 -4.07 -6.63 -19.21
CA ASP A 133 -5.37 -7.23 -19.50
C ASP A 133 -6.48 -6.17 -19.52
N VAL A 134 -6.91 -5.85 -20.72
CA VAL A 134 -8.15 -5.12 -21.05
C VAL A 134 -9.12 -6.14 -21.63
N SER A 135 -9.60 -7.08 -20.80
CA SER A 135 -10.62 -8.07 -21.19
C SER A 135 -11.97 -7.69 -20.63
#